data_AF-A0AAE0GN51-F1
#
_entry.id   AF-A0AAE0GN51-F1
#
_cell.length_a   1.000
_cell.length_b   1.000
_cell.length_c   1.000
_cell.angle_alpha   90.00
_cell.angle_beta   90.00
_cell.angle_gamma   90.00
#
_symmetry.space_group_name_H-M   'P 1'
#
loop_
_entity.id
_entity.type
_entity.pdbx_description
1 polymer ?
#
loop_
_entity_poly.entity_id
_entity_poly.type
_entity_poly.pdbx_seq_one_letter_code
_entity_poly.pdbx_strand_id
1 'polypeptide(L)'
;MNAQGVPGKNGWAGCQPPEVYLEKKHHWVSEGDTYKDRLGYKQSQPEKKNGFQSADFRRRDEFTRVFRTEQYRERLKAEEMSYMKDLSTQQKKGTLPELPPLKEKPPKPYLYDLLDRNDKDYPNKCARDTKNPTLITHGRDFGTMTPSSHQIGWGVDNEPHTKPQFAKIPIVKSSFYSINMAGKVAHKLETMK
;
A
#
# COMPACT_ATOMS: atom_id res chain seq x y z
N MET A 1 -78.52 3.70 -34.88
CA MET A 1 -77.63 2.68 -34.29
C MET A 1 -77.13 3.24 -32.98
N ASN A 2 -77.61 2.74 -31.84
CA ASN A 2 -77.26 3.28 -30.53
C ASN A 2 -75.92 2.70 -30.08
N ALA A 3 -74.89 3.54 -30.00
CA ALA A 3 -73.61 3.17 -29.42
C ALA A 3 -73.78 3.01 -27.91
N GLN A 4 -73.74 1.77 -27.42
CA GLN A 4 -73.70 1.48 -25.99
C GLN A 4 -72.27 1.70 -25.48
N GLY A 5 -72.02 2.83 -24.83
CA GLY A 5 -70.75 3.08 -24.13
C GLY A 5 -70.68 2.25 -22.86
N VAL A 6 -69.68 1.38 -22.74
CA VAL A 6 -69.40 0.64 -21.49
C VAL A 6 -68.68 1.58 -20.52
N PRO A 7 -69.15 1.76 -19.27
CA PRO A 7 -68.46 2.59 -18.29
C PRO A 7 -67.10 1.99 -17.94
N GLY A 8 -66.09 2.86 -17.74
CA GLY A 8 -64.75 2.46 -17.34
C GLY A 8 -64.76 1.70 -16.01
N LYS A 9 -64.06 0.56 -15.96
CA LYS A 9 -63.89 -0.21 -14.73
C LYS A 9 -62.79 0.43 -13.90
N ASN A 10 -63.08 0.74 -12.64
CA ASN A 10 -62.11 1.30 -11.70
C ASN A 10 -61.57 0.18 -10.79
N GLY A 11 -60.25 0.12 -10.59
CA GLY A 11 -59.62 -0.76 -9.61
C GLY A 11 -59.96 -0.39 -8.17
N TRP A 12 -59.73 -1.33 -7.25
CA TRP A 12 -60.01 -1.18 -5.81
C TRP A 12 -58.70 -1.00 -5.03
N ALA A 13 -58.64 0.00 -4.15
CA ALA A 13 -57.52 0.25 -3.23
C ALA A 13 -56.11 0.25 -3.87
N GLY A 14 -55.98 0.80 -5.08
CA GLY A 14 -54.70 0.91 -5.80
C GLY A 14 -54.32 -0.33 -6.63
N CYS A 15 -55.05 -1.44 -6.52
CA CYS A 15 -54.89 -2.60 -7.40
C CYS A 15 -55.83 -2.51 -8.61
N GLN A 16 -55.26 -2.50 -9.81
CA GLN A 16 -55.99 -2.54 -11.06
C GLN A 16 -56.10 -4.00 -11.56
N PRO A 17 -57.29 -4.62 -11.57
CA PRO A 17 -57.44 -5.97 -12.09
C PRO A 17 -57.20 -6.01 -13.61
N PRO A 18 -56.85 -7.18 -14.19
CA PRO A 18 -56.58 -7.33 -15.63
C PRO A 18 -57.69 -6.78 -16.54
N GLU A 19 -58.93 -6.73 -16.06
CA GLU A 19 -60.10 -6.23 -16.78
C GLU A 19 -60.13 -4.72 -17.02
N VAL A 20 -59.30 -3.96 -16.30
CA VAL A 20 -59.17 -2.50 -16.48
C VAL A 20 -58.30 -2.19 -17.70
N TYR A 21 -57.36 -3.09 -18.04
CA TYR A 21 -56.51 -2.94 -19.20
C TYR A 21 -57.26 -3.33 -20.49
N LEU A 22 -56.81 -2.76 -21.61
CA LEU A 22 -57.38 -3.08 -22.94
C LEU A 22 -57.21 -4.57 -23.26
N GLU A 23 -56.07 -5.15 -22.87
CA GLU A 23 -55.81 -6.58 -22.99
C GLU A 23 -56.23 -7.29 -21.70
N LYS A 24 -57.26 -8.16 -21.81
CA LYS A 24 -57.78 -8.91 -20.66
C LYS A 24 -56.79 -9.93 -20.10
N LYS A 25 -55.87 -10.42 -20.94
CA LYS A 25 -54.85 -11.38 -20.53
C LYS A 25 -53.56 -10.61 -20.23
N HIS A 26 -53.14 -10.62 -18.96
CA HIS A 26 -51.87 -10.04 -18.58
C HIS A 26 -50.75 -11.06 -18.78
N HIS A 27 -49.79 -10.73 -19.64
CA HIS A 27 -48.65 -11.58 -19.96
C HIS A 27 -47.48 -11.26 -19.03
N TRP A 28 -47.01 -12.25 -18.28
CA TRP A 28 -45.77 -12.13 -17.52
C TRP A 28 -44.62 -12.66 -18.34
N VAL A 29 -43.52 -11.91 -18.42
CA VAL A 29 -42.31 -12.35 -19.14
C VAL A 29 -41.72 -13.64 -18.56
N SER A 30 -41.92 -13.88 -17.26
CA SER A 30 -41.48 -15.08 -16.56
C SER A 30 -42.42 -16.28 -16.72
N GLU A 31 -43.54 -16.15 -17.44
CA GLU A 31 -44.49 -17.23 -17.64
C GLU A 31 -43.85 -18.34 -18.50
N GLY A 32 -43.73 -19.55 -17.94
CA GLY A 32 -43.12 -20.71 -18.60
C GLY A 32 -41.65 -20.97 -18.22
N ASP A 33 -40.97 -20.01 -17.59
CA ASP A 33 -39.59 -20.18 -17.15
C ASP A 33 -39.50 -20.75 -15.74
N THR A 34 -38.66 -21.77 -15.56
CA THR A 34 -38.41 -22.36 -14.25
C THR A 34 -37.45 -21.48 -13.46
N TYR A 35 -37.86 -21.08 -12.25
CA TYR A 35 -36.99 -20.37 -11.33
C TYR A 35 -35.76 -21.21 -10.96
N LYS A 36 -34.55 -20.68 -11.21
CA LYS A 36 -33.27 -21.36 -10.93
C LYS A 36 -32.35 -20.48 -10.10
N ASP A 37 -32.28 -20.80 -8.82
CA ASP A 37 -31.53 -20.04 -7.83
C ASP A 37 -29.99 -20.19 -7.98
N ARG A 38 -29.52 -21.34 -8.49
CA ARG A 38 -28.08 -21.67 -8.60
C ARG A 38 -27.66 -22.13 -9.99
N LEU A 39 -26.38 -21.89 -10.31
CA LEU A 39 -25.71 -22.47 -11.47
C LEU A 39 -25.23 -23.88 -11.13
N GLY A 40 -25.82 -24.89 -11.75
CA GLY A 40 -25.42 -26.28 -11.61
C GLY A 40 -24.15 -26.58 -12.38
N TYR A 41 -22.98 -26.17 -11.88
CA TYR A 41 -21.71 -26.40 -12.57
C TYR A 41 -21.42 -27.88 -12.80
N LYS A 42 -21.88 -28.75 -11.90
CA LYS A 42 -21.77 -30.21 -12.02
C LYS A 42 -22.45 -30.74 -13.29
N GLN A 43 -23.57 -30.14 -13.69
CA GLN A 43 -24.31 -30.54 -14.88
C GLN A 43 -23.70 -29.93 -16.15
N SER A 44 -23.26 -28.67 -16.10
CA SER A 44 -22.70 -27.98 -17.27
C SER A 44 -21.24 -28.34 -17.59
N GLN A 45 -20.47 -28.74 -16.57
CA GLN A 45 -19.04 -29.05 -16.68
C GLN A 45 -18.80 -30.47 -16.13
N PRO A 46 -19.03 -31.53 -16.92
CA PRO A 46 -18.87 -32.90 -16.46
C PRO A 46 -17.39 -33.26 -16.23
N GLU A 47 -16.47 -32.69 -17.00
CA GLU A 47 -15.03 -32.90 -16.86
C GLU A 47 -14.43 -31.94 -15.83
N LYS A 48 -13.98 -32.49 -14.70
CA LYS A 48 -13.21 -31.76 -13.68
C LYS A 48 -11.72 -32.05 -13.86
N LYS A 49 -10.91 -31.02 -14.07
CA LYS A 49 -9.44 -31.12 -14.21
C LYS A 49 -8.77 -30.67 -12.91
N ASN A 50 -7.71 -31.37 -12.49
CA ASN A 50 -6.90 -30.95 -11.34
C ASN A 50 -6.06 -29.73 -11.72
N GLY A 51 -6.33 -28.59 -11.08
CA GLY A 51 -5.51 -27.38 -11.19
C GLY A 51 -4.42 -27.31 -10.12
N PHE A 52 -3.61 -26.26 -10.16
CA PHE A 52 -2.46 -26.08 -9.25
C PHE A 52 -2.86 -26.05 -7.76
N GLN A 53 -3.66 -25.07 -7.35
CA GLN A 53 -4.05 -24.87 -5.94
C GLN A 53 -5.56 -25.07 -5.70
N SER A 54 -6.33 -25.26 -6.77
CA SER A 54 -7.76 -25.53 -6.71
C SER A 54 -8.12 -26.51 -7.82
N ALA A 55 -8.80 -27.60 -7.47
CA ALA A 55 -9.27 -28.58 -8.45
C ALA A 55 -10.74 -28.37 -8.85
N ASP A 56 -11.42 -27.32 -8.39
CA ASP A 56 -12.86 -27.11 -8.59
C ASP A 56 -13.29 -26.77 -10.03
N PHE A 57 -14.61 -26.79 -10.28
CA PHE A 57 -15.20 -26.29 -11.53
C PHE A 57 -14.79 -24.85 -11.82
N ARG A 58 -14.77 -24.47 -13.10
CA ARG A 58 -14.46 -23.10 -13.52
C ARG A 58 -15.68 -22.21 -13.26
N ARG A 59 -15.61 -21.39 -12.21
CA ARG A 59 -16.73 -20.58 -11.68
C ARG A 59 -16.60 -19.08 -11.94
N ARG A 60 -15.99 -18.66 -13.07
CA ARG A 60 -15.80 -17.23 -13.37
C ARG A 60 -17.11 -16.48 -13.65
N ASP A 61 -18.11 -17.19 -14.12
CA ASP A 61 -19.45 -16.70 -14.44
C ASP A 61 -20.41 -16.72 -13.24
N GLU A 62 -19.98 -17.22 -12.07
CA GLU A 62 -20.81 -17.41 -10.88
C GLU A 62 -21.47 -16.09 -10.42
N PHE A 63 -20.75 -14.98 -10.59
CA PHE A 63 -21.19 -13.63 -10.21
C PHE A 63 -21.87 -12.86 -11.34
N THR A 64 -22.18 -13.50 -12.47
CA THR A 64 -23.03 -12.89 -13.52
C THR A 64 -24.50 -12.86 -13.09
N ARG A 65 -24.91 -13.78 -12.20
CA ARG A 65 -26.29 -13.84 -11.69
C ARG A 65 -26.49 -12.92 -10.50
N VAL A 66 -27.57 -12.14 -10.53
CA VAL A 66 -27.93 -11.17 -9.49
C VAL A 66 -28.07 -11.84 -8.12
N PHE A 67 -28.79 -12.96 -8.00
CA PHE A 67 -28.98 -13.66 -6.72
C PHE A 67 -27.66 -13.99 -6.01
N ARG A 68 -26.67 -14.47 -6.76
CA ARG A 68 -25.38 -14.85 -6.19
C ARG A 68 -24.56 -13.65 -5.76
N THR A 69 -24.67 -12.54 -6.49
CA THR A 69 -24.05 -11.27 -6.11
C THR A 69 -24.68 -10.70 -4.84
N GLU A 70 -26.00 -10.77 -4.69
CA GLU A 70 -26.69 -10.31 -3.48
C GLU A 70 -26.32 -11.17 -2.26
N GLN A 71 -26.32 -12.49 -2.40
CA GLN A 71 -25.85 -13.39 -1.33
C GLN A 71 -24.40 -13.08 -0.91
N TYR A 72 -23.54 -12.69 -1.85
CA TYR A 72 -22.17 -12.30 -1.53
C TYR A 72 -22.11 -10.94 -0.82
N ARG A 73 -22.92 -9.95 -1.25
CA ARG A 73 -23.03 -8.65 -0.58
C ARG A 73 -23.55 -8.79 0.85
N GLU A 74 -24.55 -9.62 1.08
CA GLU A 74 -25.07 -9.91 2.42
C GLU A 74 -23.99 -10.50 3.32
N ARG A 75 -23.21 -11.45 2.80
CA ARG A 75 -22.09 -12.03 3.52
C ARG A 75 -21.02 -11.00 3.88
N LEU A 76 -20.62 -10.16 2.92
CA LEU A 76 -19.62 -9.10 3.18
C LEU A 76 -20.11 -8.12 4.25
N LYS A 77 -21.39 -7.72 4.21
CA LYS A 77 -22.00 -6.87 5.23
C LYS A 77 -21.95 -7.53 6.62
N ALA A 78 -22.26 -8.81 6.72
CA ALA A 78 -22.19 -9.54 7.99
C ALA A 78 -20.75 -9.67 8.52
N GLU A 79 -19.78 -9.92 7.64
CA GLU A 79 -18.35 -9.99 7.99
C GLU A 79 -17.84 -8.62 8.48
N GLU A 80 -18.18 -7.52 7.78
CA GLU A 80 -17.83 -6.15 8.17
C GLU A 80 -18.39 -5.78 9.54
N MET A 81 -19.68 -6.05 9.77
CA MET A 81 -20.32 -5.79 11.07
C MET A 81 -19.65 -6.55 12.21
N SER A 82 -19.21 -7.79 11.95
CA SER A 82 -18.49 -8.60 12.94
C SER A 82 -17.10 -8.01 13.24
N TYR A 83 -16.36 -7.63 12.19
CA TYR A 83 -15.05 -7.00 12.32
C TYR A 83 -15.10 -5.67 13.09
N MET A 84 -16.09 -4.81 12.81
CA MET A 84 -16.27 -3.54 13.53
C MET A 84 -16.60 -3.76 15.01
N LYS A 85 -17.39 -4.80 15.33
CA LYS A 85 -17.66 -5.18 16.72
C LYS A 85 -16.39 -5.63 17.44
N ASP A 86 -15.54 -6.41 16.78
CA ASP A 86 -14.27 -6.87 17.34
C ASP A 86 -13.29 -5.70 17.58
N LEU A 87 -13.16 -4.80 16.61
CA LEU A 87 -12.39 -3.54 16.73
C LEU A 87 -12.84 -2.70 17.92
N SER A 88 -14.15 -2.47 18.06
CA SER A 88 -14.70 -1.69 19.18
C SER A 88 -14.43 -2.37 20.53
N THR A 89 -14.42 -3.70 20.56
CA THR A 89 -14.11 -4.49 21.76
C THR A 89 -12.62 -4.40 22.10
N GLN A 90 -11.74 -4.41 21.11
CA GLN A 90 -10.29 -4.24 21.29
C GLN A 90 -9.93 -2.81 21.74
N GLN A 91 -10.59 -1.79 21.19
CA GLN A 91 -10.45 -0.40 21.63
C GLN A 91 -10.84 -0.23 23.10
N LYS A 92 -11.98 -0.81 23.52
CA LYS A 92 -12.40 -0.80 24.93
C LYS A 92 -11.42 -1.53 25.86
N LYS A 93 -10.67 -2.50 25.34
CA LYS A 93 -9.62 -3.23 26.07
C LYS A 93 -8.25 -2.52 26.03
N GLY A 94 -8.16 -1.32 25.44
CA GLY A 94 -6.95 -0.47 25.47
C GLY A 94 -5.74 -1.06 24.73
N THR A 95 -5.94 -1.99 23.79
CA THR A 95 -4.84 -2.78 23.20
C THR A 95 -4.21 -2.15 21.95
N LEU A 96 -4.58 -0.93 21.55
CA LEU A 96 -4.06 -0.33 20.32
C LEU A 96 -2.92 0.67 20.59
N PRO A 97 -1.77 0.53 19.88
CA PRO A 97 -0.66 1.46 20.01
C PRO A 97 -1.01 2.82 19.39
N GLU A 98 -0.73 3.89 20.14
CA GLU A 98 -0.87 5.28 19.69
C GLU A 98 0.09 5.55 18.52
N LEU A 99 -0.45 6.03 17.40
CA LEU A 99 0.37 6.34 16.22
C LEU A 99 1.23 7.59 16.52
N PRO A 100 2.53 7.58 16.17
CA PRO A 100 3.38 8.73 16.37
C PRO A 100 2.90 9.92 15.52
N PRO A 101 3.06 11.17 16.01
CA PRO A 101 2.62 12.36 15.29
C PRO A 101 3.33 12.50 13.94
N LEU A 102 2.54 12.84 12.91
CA LEU A 102 3.05 13.12 11.56
C LEU A 102 3.97 14.35 11.60
N LYS A 103 5.25 14.16 11.26
CA LYS A 103 6.18 15.28 11.04
C LYS A 103 5.70 16.07 9.82
N GLU A 104 5.36 17.35 10.01
CA GLU A 104 5.00 18.25 8.93
C GLU A 104 6.18 18.42 7.96
N LYS A 105 5.93 18.23 6.67
CA LYS A 105 6.95 18.47 5.63
C LYS A 105 7.14 19.98 5.44
N PRO A 106 8.36 20.47 5.20
CA PRO A 106 8.56 21.88 4.92
C PRO A 106 7.76 22.31 3.68
N PRO A 107 7.31 23.59 3.63
CA PRO A 107 6.56 24.10 2.49
C PRO A 107 7.42 24.03 1.22
N LYS A 108 6.81 23.59 0.11
CA LYS A 108 7.48 23.53 -1.19
C LYS A 108 7.71 24.96 -1.71
N PRO A 109 8.87 25.26 -2.34
CA PRO A 109 9.11 26.57 -2.93
C PRO A 109 8.14 26.87 -4.07
N TYR A 110 7.91 28.15 -4.35
CA TYR A 110 7.10 28.58 -5.49
C TYR A 110 7.83 28.29 -6.81
N LEU A 111 7.06 28.19 -7.90
CA LEU A 111 7.64 27.93 -9.23
C LEU A 111 8.58 29.04 -9.70
N TYR A 112 8.25 30.29 -9.38
CA TYR A 112 9.04 31.47 -9.77
C TYR A 112 10.46 31.41 -9.16
N ASP A 113 10.56 31.03 -7.89
CA ASP A 113 11.84 30.91 -7.17
C ASP A 113 12.75 29.81 -7.73
N LEU A 114 12.18 28.80 -8.42
CA LEU A 114 12.94 27.73 -9.06
C LEU A 114 13.53 28.14 -10.42
N LEU A 115 12.94 29.15 -11.08
CA LEU A 115 13.37 29.67 -12.38
C LEU A 115 14.51 30.68 -12.21
N ASP A 116 14.43 31.52 -11.18
CA ASP A 116 15.49 32.46 -10.82
C ASP A 116 16.65 31.73 -10.16
N ARG A 117 17.58 31.25 -11.00
CA ARG A 117 18.79 30.58 -10.54
C ARG A 117 19.74 31.60 -9.93
N ASN A 118 19.77 31.66 -8.59
CA ASN A 118 20.86 32.28 -7.84
C ASN A 118 22.14 31.44 -7.93
N ASP A 119 22.68 31.30 -9.15
CA ASP A 119 23.90 30.54 -9.38
C ASP A 119 25.09 31.46 -9.10
N LYS A 120 25.78 31.20 -7.98
CA LYS A 120 27.15 31.69 -7.78
C LYS A 120 28.09 30.63 -8.34
N ASP A 121 29.05 31.04 -9.16
CA ASP A 121 30.03 30.13 -9.77
C ASP A 121 30.96 29.53 -8.70
N TYR A 122 30.60 28.33 -8.23
CA TYR A 122 31.45 27.54 -7.35
C TYR A 122 32.16 26.44 -8.17
N PRO A 123 33.45 26.17 -7.91
CA PRO A 123 34.13 25.05 -8.54
C PRO A 123 33.49 23.73 -8.09
N ASN A 124 32.79 23.07 -9.01
CA ASN A 124 32.09 21.82 -8.75
C ASN A 124 33.02 20.61 -8.93
N LYS A 125 33.03 19.68 -7.96
CA LYS A 125 33.74 18.40 -8.06
C LYS A 125 33.04 17.38 -8.97
N CYS A 126 31.73 17.56 -9.18
CA CYS A 126 30.95 16.71 -10.06
C CYS A 126 31.25 17.03 -11.53
N ALA A 127 31.46 16.00 -12.35
CA ALA A 127 31.70 16.16 -13.79
C ALA A 127 30.50 16.75 -14.56
N ARG A 128 29.32 16.82 -13.93
CA ARG A 128 28.09 17.33 -14.52
C ARG A 128 27.46 18.35 -13.59
N ASP A 129 26.93 19.42 -14.17
CA ASP A 129 26.18 20.43 -13.42
C ASP A 129 24.86 19.82 -12.90
N THR A 130 24.76 19.67 -11.59
CA THR A 130 23.58 19.08 -10.94
C THR A 130 23.42 19.57 -9.51
N LYS A 131 22.16 19.70 -9.08
CA LYS A 131 21.77 20.00 -7.69
C LYS A 131 21.23 18.77 -6.95
N ASN A 132 21.40 17.56 -7.51
CA ASN A 132 20.92 16.32 -6.88
C ASN A 132 21.80 15.96 -5.66
N PRO A 133 21.25 15.96 -4.42
CA PRO A 133 22.03 15.68 -3.22
C PRO A 133 22.66 14.28 -3.23
N THR A 134 22.01 13.29 -3.86
CA THR A 134 22.52 11.90 -3.91
C THR A 134 23.76 11.69 -4.79
N LEU A 135 24.07 12.66 -5.66
CA LEU A 135 25.30 12.70 -6.45
C LEU A 135 26.40 13.52 -5.75
N ILE A 136 26.00 14.52 -4.96
CA ILE A 136 26.91 15.47 -4.30
C ILE A 136 27.50 14.86 -3.01
N THR A 137 26.68 14.17 -2.21
CA THR A 137 27.09 13.57 -0.94
C THR A 137 27.06 12.05 -0.99
N HIS A 138 28.03 11.42 -0.32
CA HIS A 138 28.04 9.97 -0.12
C HIS A 138 27.01 9.52 0.92
N GLY A 139 26.78 10.32 1.96
CA GLY A 139 25.70 10.09 2.92
C GLY A 139 24.34 10.32 2.27
N ARG A 140 23.46 9.32 2.38
CA ARG A 140 22.11 9.34 1.82
C ARG A 140 21.10 9.06 2.92
N ASP A 141 20.02 9.82 2.93
CA ASP A 141 18.84 9.51 3.72
C ASP A 141 17.86 8.70 2.87
N PHE A 142 17.55 7.48 3.31
CA PHE A 142 16.66 6.55 2.61
C PHE A 142 15.19 6.70 3.05
N GLY A 143 14.91 7.44 4.13
CA GLY A 143 13.56 7.65 4.64
C GLY A 143 12.79 6.33 4.84
N THR A 144 11.56 6.27 4.33
CA THR A 144 10.67 5.10 4.49
C THR A 144 11.04 3.91 3.60
N MET A 145 11.72 4.15 2.47
CA MET A 145 12.05 3.09 1.51
C MET A 145 13.51 2.70 1.66
N THR A 146 13.76 1.65 2.44
CA THR A 146 15.09 1.10 2.65
C THR A 146 15.29 -0.18 1.85
N PRO A 147 16.47 -0.39 1.22
CA PRO A 147 16.79 -1.68 0.60
C PRO A 147 16.94 -2.75 1.67
N SER A 148 16.71 -4.02 1.31
CA SER A 148 16.85 -5.14 2.25
C SER A 148 18.26 -5.24 2.86
N SER A 149 19.30 -4.82 2.13
CA SER A 149 20.67 -4.76 2.64
C SER A 149 20.86 -3.76 3.78
N HIS A 150 20.03 -2.73 3.89
CA HIS A 150 20.04 -1.78 5.01
C HIS A 150 19.32 -2.31 6.26
N GLN A 151 18.57 -3.42 6.17
CA GLN A 151 17.87 -3.93 7.36
C GLN A 151 18.82 -4.62 8.33
N ILE A 152 19.98 -5.10 7.85
CA ILE A 152 20.96 -5.82 8.65
C ILE A 152 22.12 -4.88 8.95
N GLY A 153 22.32 -4.55 10.23
CA GLY A 153 23.48 -3.78 10.69
C GLY A 153 23.38 -2.26 10.55
N TRP A 154 22.24 -1.72 10.10
CA TRP A 154 22.02 -0.27 10.11
C TRP A 154 21.88 0.26 11.53
N GLY A 155 22.70 1.25 11.88
CA GLY A 155 22.73 1.83 13.23
C GLY A 155 23.65 1.10 14.21
N VAL A 156 24.39 0.06 13.78
CA VAL A 156 25.40 -0.60 14.62
C VAL A 156 26.47 0.39 15.07
N ASP A 157 26.80 1.38 14.25
CA ASP A 157 27.74 2.45 14.59
C ASP A 157 27.30 3.30 15.81
N ASN A 158 26.01 3.29 16.16
CA ASN A 158 25.47 3.99 17.32
C ASN A 158 25.47 3.12 18.59
N GLU A 159 25.81 1.84 18.49
CA GLU A 159 25.93 0.97 19.67
C GLU A 159 27.23 1.24 20.43
N PRO A 160 27.24 1.06 21.76
CA PRO A 160 28.45 1.28 22.55
C PRO A 160 29.52 0.22 22.23
N HIS A 161 30.51 0.62 21.42
CA HIS A 161 31.65 -0.24 21.11
C HIS A 161 32.73 -0.17 22.21
N THR A 162 33.10 -1.33 22.77
CA THR A 162 34.21 -1.46 23.72
C THR A 162 35.43 -2.08 23.05
N LYS A 163 36.62 -1.70 23.51
CA LYS A 163 37.86 -2.32 23.02
C LYS A 163 37.88 -3.80 23.43
N PRO A 164 38.36 -4.72 22.57
CA PRO A 164 38.45 -6.13 22.93
C PRO A 164 39.39 -6.34 24.12
N GLN A 165 39.06 -7.30 24.98
CA GLN A 165 39.85 -7.62 26.17
C GLN A 165 41.27 -8.08 25.82
N PHE A 166 41.42 -8.81 24.72
CA PHE A 166 42.71 -9.33 24.25
C PHE A 166 42.96 -8.89 22.81
N ALA A 167 43.87 -7.93 22.63
CA ALA A 167 44.38 -7.52 21.33
C ALA A 167 45.88 -7.79 21.25
N LYS A 168 46.37 -8.18 20.07
CA LYS A 168 47.82 -8.34 19.84
C LYS A 168 48.48 -6.97 19.88
N ILE A 169 49.31 -6.73 20.89
CA ILE A 169 50.08 -5.50 21.04
C ILE A 169 51.44 -5.71 20.37
N PRO A 170 51.85 -4.89 19.38
CA PRO A 170 53.12 -5.06 18.68
C PRO A 170 54.30 -4.50 19.50
N ILE A 171 54.63 -5.18 20.60
CA ILE A 171 55.66 -4.76 21.57
C ILE A 171 57.04 -4.59 20.89
N VAL A 172 57.40 -5.47 19.97
CA VAL A 172 58.70 -5.38 19.28
C VAL A 172 58.79 -4.10 18.43
N LYS A 173 57.71 -3.73 17.74
CA LYS A 173 57.70 -2.51 16.91
C LYS A 173 57.71 -1.24 17.76
N SER A 174 57.06 -1.26 18.93
CA SER A 174 57.01 -0.10 19.83
C SER A 174 58.29 0.13 20.62
N SER A 175 59.02 -0.94 20.96
CA SER A 175 60.17 -0.85 21.89
C SER A 175 61.52 -0.84 21.19
N PHE A 176 61.69 -1.54 20.07
CA PHE A 176 63.02 -1.74 19.46
C PHE A 176 63.40 -0.67 18.42
N TYR A 177 62.43 0.07 17.87
CA TYR A 177 62.68 1.07 16.85
C TYR A 177 62.28 2.45 17.39
N SER A 178 63.26 3.30 17.71
CA SER A 178 63.02 4.72 18.00
C SER A 178 62.87 5.47 16.67
N ILE A 179 61.81 6.26 16.54
CA ILE A 179 61.69 7.19 15.40
C ILE A 179 62.68 8.32 15.65
N ASN A 180 63.77 8.38 14.88
CA ASN A 180 64.70 9.51 14.91
C ASN A 180 63.94 10.80 14.56
N MET A 181 63.61 11.60 15.59
CA MET A 181 63.10 12.98 15.49
C MET A 181 64.19 13.96 14.99
N ALA A 182 65.06 13.53 14.08
CA ALA A 182 66.20 14.29 13.58
C ALA A 182 65.84 15.27 12.44
N GLY A 183 64.55 15.53 12.19
CA GLY A 183 64.09 16.42 11.12
C GLY A 183 63.41 17.73 11.56
N LYS A 184 63.20 17.97 12.86
CA LYS A 184 62.49 19.18 13.34
C LYS A 184 63.25 20.06 14.35
N VAL A 185 64.46 19.66 14.76
CA VAL A 185 65.28 20.45 15.71
C VAL A 185 66.34 21.30 15.02
N ALA A 186 66.61 21.10 13.72
CA ALA A 186 67.71 21.77 13.02
C ALA A 186 67.53 23.30 12.79
N HIS A 187 66.32 23.86 12.94
CA HIS A 187 66.08 25.27 12.58
C HIS A 187 66.20 26.29 13.72
N LYS A 188 66.49 25.86 14.96
CA LYS A 188 66.53 26.76 16.13
C LYS A 188 67.95 27.09 16.65
N LEU A 189 69.00 26.55 16.02
CA LEU A 189 70.40 26.77 16.43
C LEU A 189 71.24 27.60 15.46
N GLU A 190 70.70 28.00 14.30
CA GLU A 190 71.43 28.84 13.33
C GLU A 190 71.23 30.35 13.52
N THR A 191 70.31 30.80 14.38
CA THR A 191 70.04 32.24 14.60
C THR A 191 70.66 32.81 15.88
N MET A 192 71.68 32.15 16.44
CA MET A 192 72.43 32.65 17.61
C MET A 192 73.96 32.59 17.42
N LYS A 193 74.44 33.04 16.27
CA LYS A 193 75.82 33.49 16.09
C LYS A 193 75.85 34.93 15.60
#